data_AF-A0A356X728-F1
#
_entry.id   AF-A0A356X728-F1
#
_cell.length_a   1.000
_cell.length_b   1.000
_cell.length_c   1.000
_cell.angle_alpha   90.00
_cell.angle_beta   90.00
_cell.angle_gamma   90.00
#
_symmetry.space_group_name_H-M   'P 1'
#
loop_
_entity.id
_entity.type
_entity.pdbx_description
1 polymer ?
#
loop_
_entity_poly.entity_id
_entity_poly.type
_entity_poly.pdbx_seq_one_letter_code
_entity_poly.pdbx_strand_id
1 'polypeptide(L)'
;MKTLLSFLIFLFLTASASAQSVADLITTYQADYGALDRKYSIQPSDEYFDRFDQFYSEWLRELETLDFRELPHSQKVDYLLFKNDLERSAYFLDSERDQFEKIAQFIPAKDAAMDFINQRRVGTSMD
;
A
#
# COMPACT_ATOMS: atom_id res chain seq x y z
N MET A 1 -18.83 -43.09 -19.20
CA MET A 1 -18.28 -42.03 -20.07
C MET A 1 -19.13 -40.76 -20.12
N LYS A 2 -20.47 -40.81 -20.11
CA LYS A 2 -21.34 -39.61 -20.06
C LYS A 2 -21.30 -38.84 -18.72
N THR A 3 -21.02 -39.53 -17.61
CA THR A 3 -20.93 -38.94 -16.26
C THR A 3 -19.62 -38.18 -16.01
N LEU A 4 -18.52 -38.53 -16.68
CA LEU A 4 -17.25 -37.79 -16.59
C LEU A 4 -17.31 -36.46 -17.36
N LEU A 5 -18.04 -36.43 -18.49
CA LEU A 5 -18.23 -35.22 -19.28
C LEU A 5 -19.11 -34.19 -18.56
N SER A 6 -20.07 -34.65 -17.74
CA SER A 6 -20.95 -33.78 -16.95
C SER A 6 -20.23 -33.11 -15.77
N PHE A 7 -19.17 -33.72 -15.23
CA PHE A 7 -18.36 -33.13 -14.16
C PHE A 7 -17.44 -32.02 -14.68
N LEU A 8 -16.95 -32.16 -15.92
CA LEU A 8 -16.07 -31.18 -16.56
C LEU A 8 -16.81 -29.87 -16.92
N ILE A 9 -18.11 -29.96 -17.24
CA ILE A 9 -18.95 -28.79 -17.56
C ILE A 9 -19.33 -27.99 -16.30
N PHE A 10 -19.44 -28.65 -15.13
CA PHE A 10 -19.78 -27.97 -13.87
C PHE A 10 -18.58 -27.20 -13.26
N LEU A 11 -17.35 -27.58 -13.60
CA LEU A 11 -16.12 -26.92 -13.10
C LEU A 11 -15.84 -25.57 -13.78
N PHE A 12 -16.38 -25.34 -15.00
CA PHE A 12 -16.17 -24.10 -15.75
C PHE A 12 -17.18 -22.99 -15.45
N LEU A 13 -18.27 -23.28 -14.72
CA LEU A 13 -19.33 -22.29 -14.47
C LEU A 13 -19.12 -21.42 -13.22
N THR A 14 -18.11 -21.71 -12.40
CA THR A 14 -17.86 -21.00 -11.12
C THR A 14 -16.70 -20.01 -11.18
N ALA A 15 -15.96 -19.93 -12.29
CA ALA A 15 -14.85 -18.99 -12.46
C ALA A 15 -15.33 -17.67 -13.07
N SER A 16 -16.28 -16.98 -12.41
CA SER A 16 -16.48 -15.56 -12.64
C SER A 16 -15.33 -14.83 -11.94
N ALA A 17 -14.17 -14.74 -12.59
CA ALA A 17 -13.14 -13.80 -12.18
C ALA A 17 -13.72 -12.39 -12.37
N SER A 18 -14.24 -11.79 -11.30
CA SER A 18 -14.62 -10.38 -11.33
C SER A 18 -13.36 -9.59 -11.68
N ALA A 19 -13.35 -8.91 -12.81
CA ALA A 19 -12.28 -7.97 -13.13
C ALA A 19 -12.19 -6.97 -11.96
N GLN A 20 -11.03 -6.91 -11.30
CA GLN A 20 -10.77 -5.98 -10.19
C GLN A 20 -11.11 -4.57 -10.67
N SER A 21 -12.08 -3.92 -10.03
CA SER A 21 -12.40 -2.54 -10.38
C SER A 21 -11.37 -1.59 -9.75
N VAL A 22 -11.22 -0.40 -10.32
CA VAL A 22 -10.39 0.65 -9.71
C VAL A 22 -10.88 0.98 -8.30
N ALA A 23 -12.19 0.94 -8.07
CA ALA A 23 -12.78 1.18 -6.75
C ALA A 23 -12.40 0.10 -5.72
N ASP A 24 -12.35 -1.16 -6.12
CA ASP A 24 -11.90 -2.26 -5.25
C ASP A 24 -10.42 -2.07 -4.88
N LEU A 25 -9.60 -1.68 -5.86
CA LEU A 25 -8.17 -1.38 -5.64
C LEU A 25 -7.99 -0.24 -4.63
N ILE A 26 -8.74 0.86 -4.78
CA ILE A 26 -8.72 2.00 -3.84
C ILE A 26 -9.17 1.56 -2.44
N THR A 27 -10.20 0.70 -2.36
CA THR A 27 -10.70 0.20 -1.06
C THR A 27 -9.63 -0.61 -0.33
N THR A 28 -8.93 -1.50 -1.03
CA THR A 28 -7.81 -2.25 -0.47
C THR A 28 -6.66 -1.34 -0.08
N TYR A 29 -6.31 -0.36 -0.92
CA TYR A 29 -5.30 0.65 -0.61
C TYR A 29 -5.59 1.38 0.71
N GLN A 30 -6.84 1.82 0.91
CA GLN A 30 -7.22 2.53 2.13
C GLN A 30 -7.09 1.66 3.38
N ALA A 31 -7.47 0.38 3.28
CA ALA A 31 -7.34 -0.57 4.37
C ALA A 31 -5.87 -0.81 4.74
N ASP A 32 -5.02 -1.02 3.72
CA ASP A 32 -3.61 -1.31 3.89
C ASP A 32 -2.82 -0.07 4.34
N TYR A 33 -3.14 1.11 3.81
CA TYR A 33 -2.62 2.39 4.29
C TYR A 33 -2.91 2.54 5.79
N GLY A 34 -4.16 2.34 6.20
CA GLY A 34 -4.54 2.43 7.59
C GLY A 34 -3.83 1.41 8.49
N ALA A 35 -3.59 0.19 7.98
CA ALA A 35 -2.82 -0.81 8.70
C ALA A 35 -1.34 -0.43 8.84
N LEU A 36 -0.75 0.12 7.77
CA LEU A 36 0.64 0.57 7.75
C LEU A 36 0.85 1.76 8.68
N ASP A 37 0.00 2.79 8.60
CA ASP A 37 0.06 3.99 9.43
C ASP A 37 -0.05 3.65 10.93
N ARG A 38 -0.96 2.75 11.31
CA ARG A 38 -1.07 2.27 12.70
C ARG A 38 0.18 1.52 13.17
N LYS A 39 0.83 0.76 12.28
CA LYS A 39 2.03 -0.02 12.62
C LYS A 39 3.27 0.88 12.72
N TYR A 40 3.37 1.90 11.88
CA TYR A 40 4.50 2.83 11.80
C TYR A 40 4.06 4.23 12.25
N SER A 41 3.55 4.34 13.48
CA SER A 41 2.95 5.57 13.99
C SER A 41 3.96 6.70 14.29
N ILE A 42 5.26 6.41 14.26
CA ILE A 42 6.32 7.41 14.40
C ILE A 42 6.73 7.91 13.02
N GLN A 43 6.03 8.95 12.57
CA GLN A 43 6.10 9.41 11.17
C GLN A 43 7.48 9.92 10.75
N PRO A 44 8.17 10.83 11.45
CA PRO A 44 9.54 11.17 11.06
C PRO A 44 10.52 10.12 11.64
N SER A 45 10.58 8.95 10.99
CA SER A 45 11.59 7.92 11.25
C SER A 45 12.05 7.29 9.95
N ASP A 46 13.31 6.84 9.91
CA ASP A 46 13.90 6.22 8.71
C ASP A 46 13.06 5.03 8.25
N GLU A 47 12.63 4.19 9.21
CA GLU A 47 11.76 3.05 8.92
C GLU A 47 10.38 3.48 8.38
N TYR A 48 9.75 4.54 8.91
CA TYR A 48 8.49 5.02 8.34
C TYR A 48 8.66 5.42 6.86
N PHE A 49 9.67 6.22 6.55
CA PHE A 49 9.88 6.70 5.20
C PHE A 49 10.14 5.55 4.22
N ASP A 50 10.96 4.57 4.59
CA ASP A 50 11.25 3.42 3.73
C ASP A 50 10.01 2.55 3.49
N ARG A 51 9.18 2.39 4.52
CA ARG A 51 7.96 1.57 4.43
C ARG A 51 6.88 2.24 3.60
N PHE A 52 6.72 3.56 3.71
CA PHE A 52 5.75 4.31 2.89
C PHE A 52 6.23 4.52 1.45
N ASP A 53 7.53 4.66 1.21
CA ASP A 53 8.10 4.73 -0.14
C ASP A 53 7.85 3.43 -0.91
N GLN A 54 8.14 2.29 -0.27
CA GLN A 54 7.82 0.97 -0.81
C GLN A 54 6.32 0.83 -1.06
N PHE A 55 5.48 1.25 -0.10
CA PHE A 55 4.03 1.16 -0.20
C PHE A 55 3.49 1.92 -1.42
N TYR A 56 3.83 3.19 -1.59
CA TYR A 56 3.35 3.97 -2.74
C TYR A 56 3.86 3.41 -4.07
N SER A 57 5.12 2.97 -4.12
CA SER A 57 5.72 2.36 -5.31
C SER A 57 5.01 1.05 -5.71
N GLU A 58 4.68 0.21 -4.74
CA GLU A 58 3.92 -1.03 -4.96
C GLU A 58 2.51 -0.72 -5.47
N TRP A 59 1.79 0.23 -4.86
CA TRP A 59 0.43 0.59 -5.28
C TRP A 59 0.36 1.23 -6.65
N LEU A 60 1.35 2.06 -7.03
CA LEU A 60 1.46 2.57 -8.40
C LEU A 60 1.62 1.42 -9.39
N ARG A 61 2.48 0.46 -9.09
CA ARG A 61 2.70 -0.72 -9.92
C ARG A 61 1.44 -1.60 -10.02
N GLU A 62 0.72 -1.79 -8.92
CA GLU A 62 -0.56 -2.53 -8.94
C GLU A 62 -1.61 -1.80 -9.78
N LEU A 63 -1.70 -0.47 -9.69
CA LEU A 63 -2.59 0.34 -10.53
C LEU A 63 -2.24 0.22 -12.03
N GLU A 64 -0.94 0.18 -12.37
CA GLU A 64 -0.45 0.02 -13.75
C GLU A 64 -0.74 -1.36 -14.37
N THR A 65 -1.17 -2.34 -13.58
CA THR A 65 -1.62 -3.64 -14.11
C THR A 65 -2.97 -3.56 -14.84
N LEU A 66 -3.76 -2.51 -14.61
CA LEU A 66 -5.05 -2.28 -15.27
C LEU A 66 -4.86 -1.65 -16.65
N ASP A 67 -5.43 -2.22 -17.73
CA ASP A 67 -5.42 -1.56 -19.05
C ASP A 67 -6.36 -0.35 -19.05
N PHE A 68 -5.76 0.83 -18.85
CA PHE A 68 -6.47 2.10 -18.82
C PHE A 68 -7.40 2.31 -20.01
N ARG A 69 -7.05 1.83 -21.22
CA ARG A 69 -7.85 2.08 -22.43
C ARG A 69 -9.15 1.30 -22.43
N GLU A 70 -9.11 0.09 -21.87
CA GLU A 70 -10.26 -0.81 -21.74
C GLU A 70 -11.19 -0.44 -20.57
N LEU A 71 -10.77 0.48 -19.69
CA LEU A 71 -11.60 0.93 -18.58
C LEU A 71 -12.85 1.71 -19.05
N PRO A 72 -14.02 1.51 -18.40
CA PRO A 72 -15.16 2.40 -18.53
C PRO A 72 -14.80 3.85 -18.19
N HIS A 73 -15.52 4.82 -18.75
CA HIS A 73 -15.21 6.24 -18.54
C HIS A 73 -15.16 6.65 -17.06
N SER A 74 -16.09 6.16 -16.23
CA SER A 74 -16.08 6.42 -14.78
C SER A 74 -14.80 5.91 -14.11
N GLN A 75 -14.40 4.67 -14.41
CA GLN A 75 -13.17 4.09 -13.84
C GLN A 75 -11.90 4.75 -14.36
N LYS A 76 -11.90 5.32 -15.57
CA LYS A 76 -10.78 6.14 -16.06
C LYS A 76 -10.57 7.39 -15.20
N VAL A 77 -11.65 8.01 -14.74
CA VAL A 77 -11.58 9.15 -13.83
C VAL A 77 -10.98 8.71 -12.50
N ASP A 78 -11.51 7.64 -11.91
CA ASP A 78 -10.99 7.10 -10.64
C ASP A 78 -9.51 6.71 -10.74
N TYR A 79 -9.11 6.10 -11.85
CA TYR A 79 -7.73 5.71 -12.12
C TYR A 79 -6.80 6.93 -12.09
N LEU A 80 -7.17 8.01 -12.81
CA LEU A 80 -6.35 9.22 -12.90
C LEU A 80 -6.25 9.94 -11.55
N LEU A 81 -7.37 10.03 -10.82
CA LEU A 81 -7.38 10.63 -9.50
C LEU A 81 -6.53 9.84 -8.51
N PHE A 82 -6.65 8.51 -8.51
CA PHE A 82 -5.88 7.66 -7.62
C PHE A 82 -4.38 7.68 -7.97
N LYS A 83 -4.03 7.62 -9.26
CA LYS A 83 -2.63 7.78 -9.70
C LYS A 83 -2.04 9.09 -9.21
N ASN A 84 -2.77 10.20 -9.38
CA ASN A 84 -2.32 11.51 -8.92
C ASN A 84 -2.14 11.56 -7.40
N ASP A 85 -3.05 10.96 -6.63
CA ASP A 85 -2.95 10.88 -5.18
C ASP A 85 -1.71 10.12 -4.72
N LEU A 86 -1.42 8.97 -5.34
CA LEU A 86 -0.23 8.17 -5.06
C LEU A 86 1.06 8.92 -5.39
N GLU A 87 1.16 9.51 -6.59
CA GLU A 87 2.34 10.28 -7.02
C GLU A 87 2.56 11.51 -6.13
N ARG A 88 1.48 12.22 -5.79
CA ARG A 88 1.52 13.36 -4.88
C ARG A 88 1.99 12.94 -3.49
N SER A 89 1.47 11.84 -2.97
CA SER A 89 1.83 11.34 -1.64
C SER A 89 3.29 10.91 -1.56
N ALA A 90 3.78 10.20 -2.57
CA ALA A 90 5.20 9.85 -2.69
C ALA A 90 6.10 11.09 -2.75
N TYR A 91 5.71 12.12 -3.52
CA TYR A 91 6.45 13.39 -3.58
C TYR A 91 6.52 14.09 -2.21
N PHE A 92 5.41 14.15 -1.47
CA PHE A 92 5.43 14.77 -0.14
C PHE A 92 6.21 13.95 0.88
N LEU A 93 6.16 12.62 0.80
CA LEU A 93 6.97 11.73 1.64
C LEU A 93 8.47 12.00 1.46
N ASP A 94 8.93 12.15 0.22
CA ASP A 94 10.32 12.47 -0.11
C ASP A 94 10.72 13.85 0.46
N SER A 95 9.87 14.86 0.25
CA SER A 95 10.07 16.19 0.81
C SER A 95 10.11 16.20 2.35
N GLU A 96 9.32 15.34 3.00
CA GLU A 96 9.33 15.18 4.46
C GLU A 96 10.60 14.47 4.95
N ARG A 97 11.07 13.45 4.22
CA ARG A 97 12.36 12.77 4.48
C ARG A 97 13.50 13.78 4.43
N ASP A 98 13.57 14.58 3.36
CA ASP A 98 14.55 15.66 3.19
C ASP A 98 14.55 16.67 4.34
N GLN A 99 13.36 17.03 4.83
CA GLN A 99 13.22 17.94 5.96
C GLN A 99 13.67 17.30 7.27
N PHE A 100 13.33 16.03 7.48
CA PHE A 100 13.73 15.27 8.65
C PHE A 100 15.25 15.10 8.73
N GLU A 101 15.92 14.74 7.63
CA GLU A 101 17.37 14.55 7.59
C GLU A 101 18.14 15.81 8.00
N LYS A 102 17.64 17.00 7.63
CA LYS A 102 18.25 18.29 8.01
C LYS A 102 18.25 18.52 9.53
N ILE A 103 17.24 18.00 10.23
CA ILE A 103 17.07 18.21 11.66
C ILE A 103 17.45 16.99 12.51
N ALA A 104 17.61 15.81 11.92
CA ALA A 104 17.81 14.54 12.62
C ALA A 104 19.01 14.58 13.59
N GLN A 105 20.08 15.28 13.23
CA GLN A 105 21.27 15.46 14.07
C GLN A 105 20.99 16.18 15.40
N PHE A 106 19.91 16.96 15.48
CA PHE A 106 19.53 17.69 16.69
C PHE A 106 18.59 16.88 17.60
N ILE A 107 18.18 15.69 17.18
CA ILE A 107 17.32 14.80 17.97
C ILE A 107 18.21 14.02 18.96
N PRO A 108 18.07 14.25 20.26
CA PRO A 108 18.89 13.56 21.26
C PRO A 108 18.52 12.07 21.27
N ALA A 109 19.55 11.21 21.25
CA ALA A 109 19.40 9.76 21.38
C ALA A 109 18.36 9.13 20.42
N LYS A 110 18.26 9.64 19.19
CA LYS A 110 17.31 9.18 18.14
C LYS A 110 17.26 7.66 18.05
N ASP A 111 18.42 7.04 17.91
CA ASP A 111 18.53 5.59 17.66
C ASP A 111 18.06 4.78 18.87
N ALA A 112 18.47 5.16 20.09
CA ALA A 112 18.04 4.49 21.31
C ALA A 112 16.52 4.60 21.54
N ALA A 113 15.92 5.75 21.20
CA ALA A 113 14.47 5.93 21.26
C ALA A 113 13.76 5.03 20.24
N MET A 114 14.27 4.97 19.00
CA MET A 114 13.69 4.11 17.95
C MET A 114 13.84 2.62 18.27
N ASP A 115 14.97 2.19 18.82
CA ASP A 115 15.18 0.81 19.26
C ASP A 115 14.15 0.39 20.32
N PHE A 116 13.93 1.25 21.32
CA PHE A 116 12.90 1.04 22.35
C PHE A 116 11.50 0.91 21.73
N ILE A 117 11.15 1.82 20.83
CA ILE A 117 9.85 1.82 20.13
C ILE A 117 9.68 0.54 19.32
N ASN A 118 10.73 0.10 18.63
CA ASN A 118 10.72 -1.10 17.81
C ASN A 118 10.54 -2.37 18.63
N GLN A 119 11.23 -2.50 19.76
CA GLN A 119 11.04 -3.61 20.70
C GLN A 119 9.60 -3.67 21.23
N ARG A 120 9.04 -2.52 21.62
CA ARG A 120 7.66 -2.46 22.11
C ARG A 120 6.65 -2.83 21.03
N ARG A 121 6.87 -2.39 19.79
CA ARG A 121 5.98 -2.67 18.64
C ARG A 121 5.84 -4.16 18.34
N VAL A 122 6.90 -4.95 18.57
CA VAL A 122 6.87 -6.42 18.40
C VAL A 122 6.46 -7.19 19.65
N GLY A 123 6.12 -6.49 20.75
CA GLY A 123 5.67 -7.09 21.99
C GLY A 123 6.78 -7.63 22.90
N THR A 124 8.02 -7.17 22.74
CA THR A 124 9.11 -7.52 23.65
C THR A 124 8.87 -6.90 25.03
N SER A 125 8.88 -7.73 26.09
CA SER A 125 8.81 -7.25 27.47
C SER A 125 10.09 -6.51 27.83
N MET A 126 9.95 -5.39 28.53
CA MET A 126 11.08 -4.56 28.98
C MET A 126 11.30 -4.84 30.46
N ASP A 127 11.73 -6.07 30.74
CA ASP A 127 12.08 -6.54 32.08
C ASP A 127 13.57 -6.30 32.36
#